data_AF-A0A661ZED9-F1
#
_entry.id   AF-A0A661ZED9-F1
#
_cell.length_a   1.000
_cell.length_b   1.000
_cell.length_c   1.000
_cell.angle_alpha   90.00
_cell.angle_beta   90.00
_cell.angle_gamma   90.00
#
_symmetry.space_group_name_H-M   'P 1'
#
loop_
_entity.id
_entity.type
_entity.pdbx_description
1 polymer ?
#
loop_
_entity_poly.entity_id
_entity_poly.type
_entity_poly.pdbx_seq_one_letter_code
_entity_poly.pdbx_strand_id
1 'polypeptide(L)'
;MYPDNKNETDKVSVLKNQRPNIVIIILESFTANITGAFGGKYDVTPNLNKIAKESIMFRNFYASGDRTVKGIVAVLSGYPSLPKSAIMNYSDKIEKLPTLTDKLKNINYNTEWICGFNINFANINSYLLHNKFDKIITIDNFPNAERNSKWGVHDHIVFNKLFEECKNDKKPYFKVFMTLSSHEPFEVPMKTVIKGTDEAHRFLNSVFYTDKAIGEFINKMKTLESWNNTLIIFVADHGVRLPDNIPAYHPDRYHIPMIWTGGVIKKDTVITGYGSQTDIPTSILSQLNLKTDEYKFGKDLFNKQSESFVFYDFNNGFGFLTDTTIQVFDNNQKKNIIEENMTSEKYFGKAYMQHLMNDFISK
;
A
#
# COMPACT_ATOMS: atom_id res chain seq x y z
N MET A 1 -7.40 -3.42 -19.98
CA MET A 1 -6.17 -4.06 -20.51
C MET A 1 -5.30 -2.89 -20.90
N TYR A 2 -4.18 -2.70 -20.22
CA TYR A 2 -3.29 -1.57 -20.54
C TYR A 2 -2.92 -1.70 -22.01
N PRO A 3 -3.26 -0.74 -22.88
CA PRO A 3 -2.71 -0.72 -24.22
C PRO A 3 -1.19 -0.74 -24.06
N ASP A 4 -0.55 -1.67 -24.79
CA ASP A 4 0.88 -1.99 -24.75
C ASP A 4 1.76 -0.84 -24.21
N ASN A 5 2.18 -0.96 -22.95
CA ASN A 5 3.13 -0.05 -22.29
C ASN A 5 4.57 -0.32 -22.80
N LYS A 6 4.73 -0.45 -24.12
CA LYS A 6 5.96 -0.88 -24.81
C LYS A 6 6.89 0.27 -25.20
N ASN A 7 6.48 1.53 -25.02
CA ASN A 7 7.34 2.66 -25.31
C ASN A 7 8.20 3.01 -24.09
N GLU A 8 9.45 2.55 -24.09
CA GLU A 8 10.43 2.82 -23.04
C GLU A 8 10.95 4.26 -23.01
N THR A 9 10.61 5.07 -24.01
CA THR A 9 11.23 6.39 -24.26
C THR A 9 10.78 7.50 -23.30
N ASP A 10 9.69 7.30 -22.55
CA ASP A 10 9.11 8.33 -21.65
C ASP A 10 9.17 7.96 -20.16
N LYS A 11 9.98 6.94 -19.80
CA LYS A 11 10.22 6.55 -18.40
C LYS A 11 11.04 7.63 -17.68
N VAL A 12 10.51 8.17 -16.58
CA VAL A 12 11.25 9.11 -15.72
C VAL A 12 11.94 8.35 -14.59
N SER A 13 13.28 8.32 -14.59
CA SER A 13 14.05 7.77 -13.46
C SER A 13 14.11 8.76 -12.30
N VAL A 14 13.46 8.43 -11.19
CA VAL A 14 13.39 9.25 -9.96
C VAL A 14 14.37 8.82 -8.87
N LEU A 15 14.97 7.63 -9.00
CA LEU A 15 15.97 7.11 -8.06
C LEU A 15 17.39 7.41 -8.57
N LYS A 16 18.32 7.72 -7.67
CA LYS A 16 19.74 8.01 -7.98
C LYS A 16 20.51 6.81 -8.54
N ASN A 17 20.03 5.59 -8.29
CA ASN A 17 20.61 4.35 -8.82
C ASN A 17 19.53 3.26 -8.94
N GLN A 18 19.89 2.14 -9.57
CA GLN A 18 18.99 1.00 -9.87
C GLN A 18 19.15 -0.15 -8.88
N ARG A 19 19.88 0.04 -7.77
CA ARG A 19 20.07 -0.98 -6.73
C ARG A 19 19.99 -0.41 -5.30
N PRO A 20 18.94 0.35 -4.96
CA PRO A 20 18.73 0.86 -3.62
C PRO A 20 18.36 -0.26 -2.64
N ASN A 21 18.47 0.01 -1.35
CA ASN A 21 17.65 -0.71 -0.37
C ASN A 21 16.20 -0.27 -0.52
N ILE A 22 15.24 -1.18 -0.31
CA ILE A 22 13.81 -0.92 -0.46
C ILE A 22 13.10 -1.35 0.81
N VAL A 23 12.36 -0.43 1.42
CA VAL A 23 11.48 -0.71 2.57
C VAL A 23 10.07 -0.30 2.20
N ILE A 24 9.13 -1.23 2.19
CA ILE A 24 7.70 -0.93 2.09
C ILE A 24 7.09 -0.98 3.49
N ILE A 25 6.44 0.09 3.89
CA ILE A 25 5.71 0.20 5.16
C ILE A 25 4.24 0.34 4.80
N ILE A 26 3.51 -0.74 5.00
CA ILE A 26 2.08 -0.83 4.78
C ILE A 26 1.37 -0.33 6.05
N LEU A 27 0.61 0.75 5.91
CA LEU A 27 -0.06 1.45 7.01
C LEU A 27 -1.50 0.94 7.17
N GLU A 28 -1.77 0.26 8.27
CA GLU A 28 -3.09 -0.23 8.65
C GLU A 28 -4.13 0.90 8.71
N SER A 29 -5.16 0.85 7.87
CA SER A 29 -6.34 1.73 7.93
C SER A 29 -6.06 3.24 7.78
N PHE A 30 -4.92 3.65 7.25
CA PHE A 30 -4.67 5.06 6.92
C PHE A 30 -5.49 5.49 5.69
N THR A 31 -6.08 6.67 5.73
CA THR A 31 -6.89 7.21 4.62
C THR A 31 -6.55 8.67 4.33
N ALA A 32 -6.77 9.12 3.08
CA ALA A 32 -6.38 10.45 2.64
C ALA A 32 -7.13 11.56 3.39
N ASN A 33 -8.41 11.36 3.76
CA ASN A 33 -9.22 12.36 4.46
C ASN A 33 -8.74 12.67 5.89
N ILE A 34 -7.90 11.82 6.49
CA ILE A 34 -7.21 12.10 7.77
C ILE A 34 -5.74 12.49 7.61
N THR A 35 -5.16 12.31 6.42
CA THR A 35 -3.74 12.54 6.21
C THR A 35 -3.54 13.94 5.62
N GLY A 36 -2.96 14.86 6.41
CA GLY A 36 -2.89 16.28 6.05
C GLY A 36 -2.21 16.56 4.69
N ALA A 37 -1.13 15.84 4.36
CA ALA A 37 -0.44 15.95 3.06
C ALA A 37 -1.37 15.67 1.87
N PHE A 38 -2.37 14.82 2.06
CA PHE A 38 -3.34 14.40 1.06
C PHE A 38 -4.63 15.23 1.08
N GLY A 39 -4.68 16.31 1.88
CA GLY A 39 -5.84 17.18 2.00
C GLY A 39 -6.74 16.83 3.19
N GLY A 40 -6.31 15.91 4.05
CA GLY A 40 -7.03 15.56 5.26
C GLY A 40 -7.13 16.73 6.23
N LYS A 41 -8.30 16.87 6.86
CA LYS A 41 -8.62 17.98 7.78
C LYS A 41 -8.26 17.71 9.24
N TYR A 42 -7.83 16.49 9.55
CA TYR A 42 -7.50 16.05 10.89
C TYR A 42 -6.00 16.22 11.13
N ASP A 43 -5.63 16.95 12.19
CA ASP A 43 -4.22 17.16 12.56
C ASP A 43 -3.64 15.94 13.29
N VAL A 44 -3.59 14.81 12.59
CA VAL A 44 -3.21 13.50 13.16
C VAL A 44 -1.99 12.86 12.48
N THR A 45 -1.46 13.48 11.43
CA THR A 45 -0.29 12.96 10.68
C THR A 45 0.86 13.97 10.53
N PRO A 46 1.27 14.71 11.58
CA PRO A 46 2.26 15.77 11.44
C PRO A 46 3.62 15.29 10.88
N ASN A 47 4.04 14.06 11.18
CA ASN A 47 5.32 13.53 10.69
C ASN A 47 5.23 13.13 9.22
N LEU A 48 4.19 12.40 8.81
CA LEU A 48 3.96 12.12 7.38
C LEU A 48 3.79 13.41 6.57
N ASN A 49 3.14 14.44 7.14
CA ASN A 49 3.01 15.75 6.50
C ASN A 49 4.37 16.42 6.27
N LYS A 50 5.30 16.29 7.22
CA LYS A 50 6.67 16.79 7.06
C LYS A 50 7.46 15.95 6.05
N ILE A 51 7.37 14.63 6.14
CA ILE A 51 8.06 13.69 5.23
C ILE A 51 7.62 13.94 3.78
N ALA A 52 6.33 14.13 3.53
CA ALA A 52 5.77 14.37 2.20
C ALA A 52 6.43 15.55 1.45
N LYS A 53 6.89 16.58 2.16
CA LYS A 53 7.53 17.78 1.57
C LYS A 53 8.92 17.50 0.98
N GLU A 54 9.59 16.43 1.44
CA GLU A 54 10.91 16.00 1.00
C GLU A 54 10.84 14.71 0.15
N SER A 55 9.66 14.40 -0.40
CA SER A 55 9.34 13.09 -0.95
C SER A 55 8.61 13.20 -2.28
N ILE A 56 8.39 12.05 -2.92
CA ILE A 56 7.45 11.92 -4.03
C ILE A 56 6.10 11.51 -3.45
N MET A 57 5.11 12.39 -3.58
CA MET A 57 3.75 12.15 -3.11
C MET A 57 2.81 11.84 -4.27
N PHE A 58 1.93 10.86 -4.11
CA PHE A 58 0.97 10.45 -5.13
C PHE A 58 -0.43 10.94 -4.75
N ARG A 59 -0.82 12.11 -5.28
CA ARG A 59 -2.02 12.82 -4.83
C ARG A 59 -3.28 11.98 -4.98
N ASN A 60 -3.44 11.29 -6.10
CA ASN A 60 -4.66 10.53 -6.46
C ASN A 60 -4.37 9.02 -6.43
N PHE A 61 -4.03 8.51 -5.25
CA PHE A 61 -3.63 7.11 -5.05
C PHE A 61 -4.68 6.29 -4.30
N TYR A 62 -5.02 5.12 -4.81
CA TYR A 62 -6.18 4.37 -4.32
C TYR A 62 -5.87 2.92 -3.94
N ALA A 63 -6.54 2.45 -2.90
CA ALA A 63 -6.54 1.05 -2.51
C ALA A 63 -7.32 0.25 -3.55
N SER A 64 -6.84 -0.95 -3.88
CA SER A 64 -7.60 -1.82 -4.77
C SER A 64 -8.90 -2.30 -4.12
N GLY A 65 -8.95 -2.39 -2.79
CA GLY A 65 -10.09 -2.91 -2.06
C GLY A 65 -10.11 -2.43 -0.61
N ASP A 66 -10.87 -3.13 0.23
CA ASP A 66 -11.33 -2.67 1.54
C ASP A 66 -10.78 -3.48 2.73
N ARG A 67 -9.75 -4.31 2.50
CA ARG A 67 -9.19 -5.24 3.50
C ARG A 67 -7.68 -5.38 3.37
N THR A 68 -7.01 -5.60 4.49
CA THR A 68 -5.56 -5.82 4.55
C THR A 68 -5.06 -6.89 3.59
N VAL A 69 -5.74 -8.05 3.53
CA VAL A 69 -5.36 -9.14 2.62
C VAL A 69 -5.44 -8.76 1.14
N LYS A 70 -6.35 -7.84 0.77
CA LYS A 70 -6.45 -7.29 -0.58
C LYS A 70 -5.32 -6.31 -0.85
N GLY A 71 -5.03 -5.42 0.12
CA GLY A 71 -3.93 -4.46 0.05
C GLY A 71 -2.55 -5.13 -0.09
N ILE A 72 -2.25 -6.13 0.76
CA ILE A 72 -0.98 -6.88 0.72
C ILE A 72 -0.74 -7.49 -0.67
N VAL A 73 -1.76 -8.12 -1.25
CA VAL A 73 -1.66 -8.74 -2.58
C VAL A 73 -1.46 -7.67 -3.67
N ALA A 74 -2.20 -6.56 -3.61
CA ALA A 74 -2.06 -5.48 -4.57
C ALA A 74 -0.65 -4.86 -4.51
N VAL A 75 -0.13 -4.60 -3.31
CA VAL A 75 1.20 -4.00 -3.09
C VAL A 75 2.34 -4.91 -3.52
N LEU A 76 2.26 -6.22 -3.25
CA LEU A 76 3.39 -7.14 -3.48
C LEU A 76 3.31 -7.89 -4.82
N SER A 77 2.10 -8.16 -5.30
CA SER A 77 1.86 -8.93 -6.55
C SER A 77 1.25 -8.10 -7.67
N GLY A 78 0.85 -6.86 -7.41
CA GLY A 78 0.25 -6.01 -8.44
C GLY A 78 -1.13 -6.52 -8.89
N TYR A 79 -1.76 -7.39 -8.08
CA TYR A 79 -2.99 -8.07 -8.46
C TYR A 79 -4.20 -7.37 -7.86
N PRO A 80 -5.20 -6.98 -8.67
CA PRO A 80 -6.39 -6.30 -8.17
C PRO A 80 -7.22 -7.22 -7.28
N SER A 81 -7.93 -6.61 -6.35
CA SER A 81 -8.87 -7.32 -5.50
C SER A 81 -10.18 -7.62 -6.21
N LEU A 82 -10.93 -8.55 -5.61
CA LEU A 82 -12.13 -9.12 -6.19
C LEU A 82 -13.35 -8.76 -5.32
N PRO A 83 -14.51 -8.51 -5.94
CA PRO A 83 -15.76 -8.46 -5.20
C PRO A 83 -16.00 -9.79 -4.48
N LYS A 84 -16.62 -9.73 -3.28
CA LYS A 84 -17.03 -10.88 -2.45
C LYS A 84 -15.93 -11.81 -1.91
N SER A 85 -14.69 -11.74 -2.40
CA SER A 85 -13.62 -12.64 -1.94
C SER A 85 -12.23 -11.99 -2.07
N ALA A 86 -11.22 -12.65 -1.53
CA ALA A 86 -9.82 -12.29 -1.72
C ALA A 86 -9.11 -13.47 -2.38
N ILE A 87 -8.24 -13.20 -3.37
CA ILE A 87 -7.44 -14.26 -4.01
C ILE A 87 -6.59 -15.04 -3.00
N MET A 88 -6.22 -14.39 -1.88
CA MET A 88 -5.51 -15.01 -0.75
C MET A 88 -6.20 -16.25 -0.14
N ASN A 89 -7.51 -16.41 -0.37
CA ASN A 89 -8.26 -17.59 0.08
C ASN A 89 -8.11 -18.81 -0.85
N TYR A 90 -7.38 -18.68 -1.97
CA TYR A 90 -7.23 -19.72 -2.99
C TYR A 90 -5.74 -20.02 -3.18
N SER A 91 -5.21 -21.00 -2.44
CA SER A 91 -3.78 -21.34 -2.42
C SER A 91 -3.22 -21.66 -3.82
N ASP A 92 -3.99 -22.39 -4.63
CA ASP A 92 -3.66 -22.74 -6.02
C ASP A 92 -3.52 -21.51 -6.95
N LYS A 93 -4.26 -20.44 -6.65
CA LYS A 93 -4.25 -19.20 -7.45
C LYS A 93 -3.15 -18.25 -7.02
N ILE A 94 -2.89 -18.12 -5.71
CA ILE A 94 -1.78 -17.27 -5.21
C ILE A 94 -0.42 -17.78 -5.69
N GLU A 95 -0.24 -19.10 -5.82
CA GLU A 95 1.01 -19.70 -6.33
C GLU A 95 1.36 -19.24 -7.76
N LYS A 96 0.36 -18.77 -8.51
CA LYS A 96 0.49 -18.29 -9.90
C LYS A 96 0.63 -16.76 -9.98
N LEU A 97 0.79 -16.07 -8.86
CA LEU A 97 1.02 -14.62 -8.84
C LEU A 97 2.52 -14.31 -8.87
N PRO A 98 2.96 -13.33 -9.70
CA PRO A 98 4.30 -12.79 -9.59
C PRO A 98 4.42 -12.01 -8.27
N THR A 99 5.55 -12.10 -7.58
CA THR A 99 5.78 -11.35 -6.34
C THR A 99 7.02 -10.46 -6.45
N LEU A 100 6.97 -9.26 -5.87
CA LEU A 100 8.16 -8.40 -5.75
C LEU A 100 9.32 -9.11 -5.06
N THR A 101 9.01 -9.94 -4.06
CA THR A 101 10.00 -10.73 -3.32
C THR A 101 10.77 -11.65 -4.26
N ASP A 102 10.11 -12.42 -5.12
CA ASP A 102 10.78 -13.29 -6.09
C ASP A 102 11.66 -12.49 -7.07
N LYS A 103 11.17 -11.35 -7.57
CA LYS A 103 11.93 -10.49 -8.50
C LYS A 103 13.21 -9.95 -7.88
N LEU A 104 13.12 -9.44 -6.64
CA LEU A 104 14.25 -8.83 -5.95
C LEU A 104 15.23 -9.88 -5.42
N LYS A 105 14.73 -11.03 -4.97
CA LYS A 105 15.56 -12.17 -4.56
C LYS A 105 16.40 -12.71 -5.71
N ASN A 106 15.84 -12.80 -6.92
CA ASN A 106 16.56 -13.22 -8.12
C ASN A 106 17.72 -12.29 -8.52
N ILE A 107 17.75 -11.05 -8.01
CA ILE A 107 18.87 -10.11 -8.18
C ILE A 107 19.64 -9.85 -6.88
N ASN A 108 19.62 -10.85 -5.97
CA ASN A 108 20.39 -10.92 -4.73
C ASN A 108 20.04 -9.86 -3.67
N TYR A 109 18.76 -9.51 -3.54
CA TYR A 109 18.29 -8.77 -2.36
C TYR A 109 18.07 -9.73 -1.19
N ASN A 110 18.41 -9.30 0.03
CA ASN A 110 17.92 -9.96 1.24
C ASN A 110 16.46 -9.55 1.49
N THR A 111 15.56 -10.50 1.66
CA THR A 111 14.12 -10.25 1.71
C THR A 111 13.51 -10.56 3.07
N GLU A 112 12.77 -9.60 3.64
CA GLU A 112 12.18 -9.78 4.98
C GLU A 112 10.74 -9.30 5.06
N TRP A 113 9.88 -10.09 5.71
CA TRP A 113 8.56 -9.69 6.17
C TRP A 113 8.61 -9.43 7.68
N ILE A 114 8.01 -8.32 8.13
CA ILE A 114 7.99 -7.92 9.53
C ILE A 114 6.56 -7.51 9.91
N CYS A 115 6.03 -8.05 11.00
CA CYS A 115 4.75 -7.64 11.57
C CYS A 115 4.69 -7.91 13.08
N GLY A 116 3.81 -7.19 13.78
CA GLY A 116 3.57 -7.35 15.22
C GLY A 116 2.46 -8.33 15.58
N PHE A 117 1.81 -8.96 14.61
CA PHE A 117 0.60 -9.79 14.80
C PHE A 117 0.81 -11.25 14.38
N ASN A 118 -0.19 -12.09 14.66
CA ASN A 118 -0.20 -13.49 14.26
C ASN A 118 -0.63 -13.63 12.78
N ILE A 119 0.27 -14.12 11.94
CA ILE A 119 0.06 -14.27 10.48
C ILE A 119 -0.87 -15.45 10.10
N ASN A 120 -1.25 -16.31 11.04
CA ASN A 120 -2.24 -17.36 10.77
C ASN A 120 -3.66 -16.80 10.63
N PHE A 121 -3.86 -15.52 10.95
CA PHE A 121 -5.09 -14.83 10.63
C PHE A 121 -5.25 -14.62 9.12
N ALA A 122 -6.48 -14.79 8.62
CA ALA A 122 -6.89 -14.45 7.25
C ALA A 122 -6.00 -15.00 6.11
N ASN A 123 -5.41 -16.20 6.29
CA ASN A 123 -4.56 -16.87 5.31
C ASN A 123 -3.28 -16.11 4.89
N ILE A 124 -2.86 -15.10 5.66
CA ILE A 124 -1.63 -14.34 5.39
C ILE A 124 -0.42 -15.27 5.35
N ASN A 125 -0.34 -16.23 6.28
CA ASN A 125 0.74 -17.23 6.31
C ASN A 125 0.90 -17.98 4.98
N SER A 126 -0.20 -18.45 4.38
CA SER A 126 -0.14 -19.16 3.09
C SER A 126 0.44 -18.29 1.97
N TYR A 127 0.08 -17.00 1.95
CA TYR A 127 0.61 -16.05 0.99
C TYR A 127 2.10 -15.74 1.24
N LEU A 128 2.50 -15.53 2.50
CA LEU A 128 3.90 -15.27 2.84
C LEU A 128 4.81 -16.46 2.52
N LEU A 129 4.34 -17.70 2.72
CA LEU A 129 5.07 -18.91 2.32
C LEU A 129 5.31 -18.95 0.81
N HIS A 130 4.33 -18.56 -0.01
CA HIS A 130 4.48 -18.43 -1.46
C HIS A 130 5.51 -17.35 -1.85
N ASN A 131 5.54 -16.23 -1.11
CA ASN A 131 6.46 -15.12 -1.38
C ASN A 131 7.93 -15.45 -1.05
N LYS A 132 8.21 -16.54 -0.29
CA LYS A 132 9.57 -17.04 -0.01
C LYS A 132 10.55 -15.99 0.53
N PHE A 133 10.08 -15.11 1.41
CA PHE A 133 10.94 -14.19 2.16
C PHE A 133 12.06 -14.98 2.86
N ASP A 134 13.28 -14.43 2.86
CA ASP A 134 14.43 -15.04 3.54
C ASP A 134 14.24 -15.08 5.06
N LYS A 135 13.52 -14.07 5.58
CA LYS A 135 13.17 -13.97 7.00
C LYS A 135 11.75 -13.47 7.18
N ILE A 136 11.00 -14.12 8.08
CA ILE A 136 9.66 -13.70 8.49
C ILE A 136 9.71 -13.44 10.00
N ILE A 137 9.46 -12.19 10.39
CA ILE A 137 9.35 -11.73 11.77
C ILE A 137 7.87 -11.49 12.08
N THR A 138 7.34 -12.20 13.07
CA THR A 138 5.96 -12.09 13.53
C THR A 138 5.91 -11.81 15.03
N ILE A 139 4.69 -11.74 15.58
CA ILE A 139 4.47 -11.62 17.03
C ILE A 139 5.35 -12.57 17.88
N ASP A 140 5.66 -13.77 17.37
CA ASP A 140 6.43 -14.77 18.11
C ASP A 140 7.91 -14.42 18.30
N ASN A 141 8.41 -13.44 17.55
CA ASN A 141 9.78 -12.95 17.64
C ASN A 141 9.95 -11.79 18.64
N PHE A 142 8.88 -11.40 19.35
CA PHE A 142 8.92 -10.35 20.38
C PHE A 142 8.75 -10.94 21.78
N PRO A 143 9.38 -10.36 22.82
CA PRO A 143 9.15 -10.75 24.22
C PRO A 143 7.66 -10.71 24.59
N ASN A 144 7.20 -11.66 25.42
CA ASN A 144 5.79 -11.70 25.85
C ASN A 144 5.31 -10.39 26.50
N ALA A 145 6.20 -9.68 27.22
CA ALA A 145 5.88 -8.39 27.84
C ALA A 145 5.54 -7.28 26.84
N GLU A 146 5.99 -7.40 25.59
CA GLU A 146 5.74 -6.45 24.49
C GLU A 146 4.49 -6.81 23.67
N ARG A 147 3.93 -8.00 23.87
CA ARG A 147 2.70 -8.49 23.21
C ARG A 147 1.45 -8.04 23.99
N ASN A 148 1.35 -6.73 24.22
CA ASN A 148 0.41 -6.15 25.18
C ASN A 148 -0.78 -5.40 24.54
N SER A 149 -1.00 -5.52 23.24
CA SER A 149 -2.25 -5.12 22.58
C SER A 149 -3.11 -6.34 22.27
N LYS A 150 -4.42 -6.11 22.06
CA LYS A 150 -5.37 -7.18 21.65
C LYS A 150 -4.89 -7.98 20.43
N TRP A 151 -4.24 -7.33 19.47
CA TRP A 151 -3.85 -7.94 18.20
C TRP A 151 -2.36 -8.29 18.11
N GLY A 152 -1.55 -7.84 19.07
CA GLY A 152 -0.12 -8.13 19.11
C GLY A 152 0.73 -6.99 19.65
N VAL A 153 1.81 -6.68 18.95
CA VAL A 153 2.85 -5.73 19.38
C VAL A 153 2.59 -4.35 18.77
N HIS A 154 2.68 -3.29 19.58
CA HIS A 154 2.47 -1.92 19.13
C HIS A 154 3.56 -1.42 18.17
N ASP A 155 3.19 -0.50 17.28
CA ASP A 155 3.98 -0.14 16.09
C ASP A 155 5.37 0.42 16.44
N HIS A 156 5.50 1.22 17.51
CA HIS A 156 6.81 1.76 17.91
C HIS A 156 7.87 0.68 18.19
N ILE A 157 7.46 -0.47 18.74
CA ILE A 157 8.36 -1.60 19.02
C ILE A 157 8.74 -2.29 17.71
N VAL A 158 7.76 -2.51 16.81
CA VAL A 158 8.01 -3.15 15.52
C VAL A 158 8.84 -2.25 14.60
N PHE A 159 8.64 -0.93 14.63
CA PHE A 159 9.51 0.05 13.96
C PHE A 159 10.95 0.00 14.48
N ASN A 160 11.15 -0.14 15.80
CA ASN A 160 12.48 -0.32 16.36
C ASN A 160 13.13 -1.62 15.87
N LYS A 161 12.35 -2.70 15.79
CA LYS A 161 12.82 -3.96 15.22
C LYS A 161 13.20 -3.80 13.73
N LEU A 162 12.35 -3.19 12.92
CA LEU A 162 12.63 -2.87 11.51
C LEU A 162 13.92 -2.04 11.35
N PHE A 163 14.11 -1.03 12.20
CA PHE A 163 15.34 -0.23 12.20
C PHE A 163 16.58 -1.08 12.46
N GLU A 164 16.56 -1.96 13.47
CA GLU A 164 17.69 -2.86 13.74
C GLU A 164 17.94 -3.85 12.60
N GLU A 165 16.88 -4.35 11.97
CA GLU A 165 17.01 -5.20 10.77
C GLU A 165 17.65 -4.41 9.61
N CYS A 166 17.25 -3.15 9.36
CA CYS A 166 17.87 -2.31 8.31
C CYS A 166 19.33 -1.97 8.61
N LYS A 167 19.65 -1.66 9.88
CA LYS A 167 21.00 -1.27 10.32
C LYS A 167 22.02 -2.40 10.19
N ASN A 168 21.60 -3.63 10.46
CA ASN A 168 22.48 -4.79 10.48
C ASN A 168 22.64 -5.48 9.12
N ASP A 169 21.80 -5.12 8.13
CA ASP A 169 21.89 -5.66 6.79
C ASP A 169 22.99 -4.97 5.96
N LYS A 170 23.70 -5.77 5.15
CA LYS A 170 24.83 -5.33 4.32
C LYS A 170 24.58 -5.51 2.83
N LYS A 171 23.57 -6.30 2.46
CA LYS A 171 23.15 -6.42 1.05
C LYS A 171 22.09 -5.35 0.77
N PRO A 172 21.87 -4.99 -0.50
CA PRO A 172 20.59 -4.43 -0.88
C PRO A 172 19.48 -5.30 -0.30
N TYR A 173 18.56 -4.69 0.42
CA TYR A 173 17.50 -5.41 1.10
C TYR A 173 16.14 -4.96 0.62
N PHE A 174 15.18 -5.87 0.68
CA PHE A 174 13.76 -5.62 0.45
C PHE A 174 13.00 -6.04 1.70
N LYS A 175 12.53 -5.06 2.47
CA LYS A 175 11.82 -5.31 3.73
C LYS A 175 10.40 -4.80 3.62
N VAL A 176 9.45 -5.59 4.09
CA VAL A 176 8.04 -5.22 4.13
C VAL A 176 7.58 -5.24 5.58
N PHE A 177 7.09 -4.11 6.06
CA PHE A 177 6.51 -3.96 7.39
C PHE A 177 5.03 -3.63 7.28
N MET A 178 4.16 -4.43 7.92
CA MET A 178 2.74 -4.13 8.09
C MET A 178 2.49 -3.61 9.51
N THR A 179 2.01 -2.37 9.65
CA THR A 179 1.63 -1.78 10.95
C THR A 179 0.35 -2.41 11.50
N LEU A 180 0.02 -2.13 12.76
CA LEU A 180 -1.11 -2.76 13.45
C LEU A 180 -1.92 -1.80 14.35
N SER A 181 -1.27 -0.78 14.91
CA SER A 181 -1.82 -0.08 16.09
C SER A 181 -3.08 0.74 15.79
N SER A 182 -3.32 1.06 14.51
CA SER A 182 -4.53 1.70 14.01
C SER A 182 -5.69 0.73 13.70
N HIS A 183 -5.63 -0.51 14.18
CA HIS A 183 -6.73 -1.47 14.11
C HIS A 183 -7.66 -1.35 15.33
N GLU A 184 -8.96 -1.63 15.17
CA GLU A 184 -9.95 -1.62 16.25
C GLU A 184 -9.54 -2.60 17.39
N PRO A 185 -9.72 -2.26 18.69
CA PRO A 185 -10.45 -1.12 19.24
C PRO A 185 -9.67 0.21 19.31
N PHE A 186 -8.53 0.32 18.60
CA PHE A 186 -7.67 1.50 18.52
C PHE A 186 -6.96 1.83 19.84
N GLU A 187 -6.54 0.78 20.55
CA GLU A 187 -5.78 0.88 21.80
C GLU A 187 -4.31 1.17 21.51
N VAL A 188 -3.81 2.27 22.07
CA VAL A 188 -2.40 2.67 21.94
C VAL A 188 -1.83 3.13 23.28
N PRO A 189 -0.55 2.82 23.60
CA PRO A 189 0.09 3.13 24.87
C PRO A 189 0.58 4.59 24.88
N MET A 190 -0.34 5.52 24.71
CA MET A 190 -0.09 6.95 24.62
C MET A 190 -1.19 7.71 25.36
N LYS A 191 -0.84 8.86 25.95
CA LYS A 191 -1.84 9.79 26.46
C LYS A 191 -2.69 10.31 25.30
N THR A 192 -4.00 10.39 25.48
CA THR A 192 -4.92 10.95 24.49
C THR A 192 -4.50 12.36 24.07
N VAL A 193 -4.37 12.58 22.77
CA VAL A 193 -4.03 13.86 22.14
C VAL A 193 -5.28 14.49 21.53
N ILE A 194 -6.03 13.71 20.73
CA ILE A 194 -7.31 14.17 20.18
C ILE A 194 -8.41 13.88 21.19
N LYS A 195 -9.00 14.92 21.78
CA LYS A 195 -10.02 14.79 22.83
C LYS A 195 -11.30 14.17 22.27
N GLY A 196 -11.78 13.13 22.95
CA GLY A 196 -13.01 12.42 22.63
C GLY A 196 -12.85 10.95 22.99
N THR A 197 -13.95 10.26 23.22
CA THR A 197 -13.94 8.86 23.69
C THR A 197 -14.66 7.91 22.76
N ASP A 198 -15.28 8.39 21.68
CA ASP A 198 -15.93 7.56 20.68
C ASP A 198 -14.92 6.85 19.76
N GLU A 199 -15.42 5.97 18.90
CA GLU A 199 -14.63 5.18 17.96
C GLU A 199 -13.78 6.05 17.02
N ALA A 200 -14.33 7.16 16.52
CA ALA A 200 -13.64 8.05 15.59
C ALA A 200 -12.44 8.74 16.26
N HIS A 201 -12.61 9.23 17.49
CA HIS A 201 -11.52 9.85 18.25
C HIS A 201 -10.45 8.84 18.65
N ARG A 202 -10.82 7.62 19.03
CA ARG A 202 -9.84 6.56 19.31
C ARG A 202 -9.04 6.20 18.05
N PHE A 203 -9.72 6.06 16.91
CA PHE A 203 -9.06 5.85 15.61
C PHE A 203 -8.06 6.97 15.29
N LEU A 204 -8.49 8.24 15.39
CA LEU A 204 -7.59 9.39 15.18
C LEU A 204 -6.36 9.37 16.11
N ASN A 205 -6.52 9.00 17.39
CA ASN A 205 -5.39 8.88 18.31
C ASN A 205 -4.45 7.73 17.95
N SER A 206 -4.98 6.61 17.46
CA SER A 206 -4.16 5.49 17.01
C SER A 206 -3.34 5.82 15.76
N VAL A 207 -3.92 6.60 14.83
CA VAL A 207 -3.21 7.12 13.65
C VAL A 207 -2.09 8.07 14.07
N PHE A 208 -2.37 9.00 14.99
CA PHE A 208 -1.35 9.90 15.53
C PHE A 208 -0.20 9.15 16.22
N TYR A 209 -0.53 8.08 16.94
CA TYR A 209 0.47 7.24 17.59
C TYR A 209 1.39 6.56 16.57
N THR A 210 0.84 5.95 15.52
CA THR A 210 1.64 5.35 14.43
C THR A 210 2.43 6.40 13.67
N ASP A 211 1.87 7.58 13.38
CA ASP A 211 2.58 8.70 12.76
C ASP A 211 3.79 9.18 13.58
N LYS A 212 3.65 9.23 14.91
CA LYS A 212 4.79 9.52 15.79
C LYS A 212 5.91 8.49 15.64
N ALA A 213 5.56 7.20 15.63
CA ALA A 213 6.54 6.12 15.44
C ALA A 213 7.21 6.18 14.05
N ILE A 214 6.49 6.58 13.01
CA ILE A 214 7.03 6.86 11.67
C ILE A 214 8.09 7.96 11.73
N GLY A 215 7.80 9.07 12.41
CA GLY A 215 8.74 10.18 12.58
C GLY A 215 10.03 9.75 13.29
N GLU A 216 9.91 9.00 14.38
CA GLU A 216 11.05 8.44 15.12
C GLU A 216 11.88 7.48 14.26
N PHE A 217 11.21 6.59 13.50
CA PHE A 217 11.87 5.66 12.59
C PHE A 217 12.65 6.39 11.49
N ILE A 218 12.06 7.37 10.81
CA ILE A 218 12.75 8.14 9.77
C ILE A 218 13.93 8.92 10.33
N ASN A 219 13.81 9.51 11.53
CA ASN A 219 14.92 10.20 12.18
C ASN A 219 16.10 9.24 12.44
N LYS A 220 15.83 8.02 12.90
CA LYS A 220 16.87 6.99 13.09
C LYS A 220 17.46 6.52 11.76
N MET A 221 16.63 6.27 10.74
CA MET A 221 17.10 5.84 9.43
C MET A 221 18.03 6.88 8.78
N LYS A 222 17.75 8.18 8.95
CA LYS A 222 18.60 9.30 8.47
C LYS A 222 20.01 9.30 9.07
N THR A 223 20.26 8.61 10.19
CA THR A 223 21.60 8.51 10.79
C THR A 223 22.44 7.36 10.24
N LEU A 224 21.87 6.48 9.42
CA LEU A 224 22.59 5.36 8.83
C LEU A 224 23.36 5.80 7.58
N GLU A 225 24.57 5.27 7.38
CA GLU A 225 25.33 5.47 6.13
C GLU A 225 24.52 4.99 4.90
N SER A 226 23.68 3.97 5.07
CA SER A 226 22.82 3.41 4.04
C SER A 226 21.64 4.32 3.65
N TRP A 227 21.37 5.41 4.38
CA TRP A 227 20.25 6.32 4.10
C TRP A 227 20.25 6.84 2.66
N ASN A 228 21.43 7.25 2.17
CA ASN A 228 21.60 7.79 0.81
C ASN A 228 21.28 6.78 -0.30
N ASN A 229 21.24 5.49 0.04
CA ASN A 229 20.89 4.40 -0.87
C ASN A 229 19.54 3.73 -0.52
N THR A 230 18.73 4.32 0.37
CA THR A 230 17.48 3.68 0.82
C THR A 230 16.26 4.39 0.24
N LEU A 231 15.37 3.61 -0.37
CA LEU A 231 14.00 3.96 -0.72
C LEU A 231 13.07 3.42 0.36
N ILE A 232 12.22 4.29 0.91
CA ILE A 232 11.15 3.93 1.83
C ILE A 232 9.82 4.31 1.19
N ILE A 233 8.89 3.37 1.10
CA ILE A 233 7.56 3.57 0.53
C ILE A 233 6.55 3.40 1.66
N PHE A 234 5.89 4.49 2.05
CA PHE A 234 4.70 4.43 2.89
C PHE A 234 3.49 4.29 2.00
N VAL A 235 2.63 3.31 2.28
CA VAL A 235 1.37 3.10 1.55
C VAL A 235 0.34 2.53 2.51
N ALA A 236 -0.90 3.03 2.52
CA ALA A 236 -1.94 2.37 3.32
C ALA A 236 -2.41 1.07 2.67
N ASP A 237 -2.87 0.09 3.46
CA ASP A 237 -3.44 -1.15 2.94
C ASP A 237 -4.86 -0.97 2.38
N HIS A 238 -5.66 -0.15 3.05
CA HIS A 238 -6.99 0.31 2.62
C HIS A 238 -7.42 1.56 3.39
N GLY A 239 -8.42 2.27 2.89
CA GLY A 239 -9.10 3.30 3.67
C GLY A 239 -10.29 2.73 4.46
N VAL A 240 -10.85 3.57 5.33
CA VAL A 240 -11.92 3.18 6.26
C VAL A 240 -13.06 4.19 6.24
N ARG A 241 -14.21 3.81 6.80
CA ARG A 241 -15.35 4.73 6.95
C ARG A 241 -15.05 5.87 7.92
N LEU A 242 -14.15 5.67 8.88
CA LEU A 242 -13.88 6.62 9.94
C LEU A 242 -12.96 7.74 9.45
N PRO A 243 -13.05 8.94 10.05
CA PRO A 243 -14.07 9.40 11.00
C PRO A 243 -15.35 9.93 10.33
N ASP A 244 -15.34 10.16 9.01
CA ASP A 244 -16.40 10.88 8.29
C ASP A 244 -17.63 10.02 7.90
N ASN A 245 -17.68 8.75 8.31
CA ASN A 245 -18.69 7.74 7.96
C ASN A 245 -18.87 7.53 6.45
N ILE A 246 -17.76 7.50 5.70
CA ILE A 246 -17.76 7.36 4.24
C ILE A 246 -18.40 6.01 3.83
N PRO A 247 -19.43 6.01 2.96
CA PRO A 247 -20.09 4.79 2.50
C PRO A 247 -19.12 3.82 1.82
N ALA A 248 -19.41 2.52 1.92
CA ALA A 248 -18.54 1.46 1.37
C ALA A 248 -18.28 1.57 -0.13
N TYR A 249 -19.19 2.16 -0.90
CA TYR A 249 -19.04 2.29 -2.35
C TYR A 249 -18.30 3.54 -2.79
N HIS A 250 -18.13 4.53 -1.91
CA HIS A 250 -17.70 5.87 -2.29
C HIS A 250 -16.18 5.91 -2.57
N PRO A 251 -15.71 6.56 -3.65
CA PRO A 251 -14.29 6.59 -4.01
C PRO A 251 -13.37 7.11 -2.89
N ASP A 252 -13.80 8.13 -2.14
CA ASP A 252 -13.01 8.70 -1.04
C ASP A 252 -12.62 7.68 0.04
N ARG A 253 -13.38 6.59 0.21
CA ARG A 253 -13.03 5.52 1.14
C ARG A 253 -11.80 4.72 0.68
N TYR A 254 -11.51 4.75 -0.62
CA TYR A 254 -10.39 4.05 -1.23
C TYR A 254 -9.21 4.99 -1.50
N HIS A 255 -9.39 6.30 -1.37
CA HIS A 255 -8.30 7.27 -1.47
C HIS A 255 -7.37 7.15 -0.25
N ILE A 256 -6.13 6.75 -0.50
CA ILE A 256 -5.16 6.40 0.54
C ILE A 256 -3.82 7.12 0.33
N PRO A 257 -3.05 7.36 1.40
CA PRO A 257 -1.73 7.94 1.25
C PRO A 257 -0.75 6.96 0.61
N MET A 258 0.02 7.45 -0.36
CA MET A 258 1.29 6.85 -0.77
C MET A 258 2.40 7.91 -0.90
N ILE A 259 3.53 7.65 -0.25
CA ILE A 259 4.72 8.51 -0.28
C ILE A 259 5.94 7.64 -0.55
N TRP A 260 6.74 8.00 -1.55
CA TRP A 260 8.09 7.48 -1.72
C TRP A 260 9.07 8.50 -1.13
N THR A 261 9.82 8.09 -0.11
CA THR A 261 10.84 8.91 0.56
C THR A 261 12.19 8.19 0.62
N GLY A 262 13.22 8.87 1.10
CA GLY A 262 14.54 8.28 1.29
C GLY A 262 15.66 9.03 0.58
N GLY A 263 16.90 8.83 1.04
CA GLY A 263 18.06 9.53 0.51
C GLY A 263 18.39 9.18 -0.94
N VAL A 264 17.82 8.09 -1.48
CA VAL A 264 18.02 7.69 -2.88
C VAL A 264 17.15 8.45 -3.88
N ILE A 265 16.15 9.21 -3.43
CA ILE A 265 15.30 10.00 -4.31
C ILE A 265 16.08 11.20 -4.86
N LYS A 266 15.95 11.44 -6.17
CA LYS A 266 16.62 12.57 -6.86
C LYS A 266 16.01 13.92 -6.50
N LYS A 267 14.69 13.99 -6.44
CA LYS A 267 13.92 15.21 -6.23
C LYS A 267 12.55 14.89 -5.64
N ASP A 268 12.09 15.73 -4.73
CA ASP A 268 10.68 15.78 -4.32
C ASP A 268 9.77 16.18 -5.50
N THR A 269 8.56 15.64 -5.52
CA THR A 269 7.52 16.02 -6.49
C THR A 269 6.14 15.53 -6.05
N VAL A 270 5.10 16.02 -6.72
CA VAL A 270 3.74 15.50 -6.58
C VAL A 270 3.30 14.89 -7.90
N ILE A 271 2.98 13.60 -7.89
CA ILE A 271 2.35 12.90 -9.00
C ILE A 271 0.84 13.03 -8.83
N THR A 272 0.16 13.64 -9.81
CA THR A 272 -1.28 13.91 -9.76
C THR A 272 -2.12 12.94 -10.59
N GLY A 273 -1.51 12.12 -11.44
CA GLY A 273 -2.23 11.07 -12.16
C GLY A 273 -2.84 10.03 -11.21
N TYR A 274 -3.96 9.44 -11.62
CA TYR A 274 -4.61 8.36 -10.89
C TYR A 274 -3.76 7.10 -10.90
N GLY A 275 -3.54 6.53 -9.73
CA GLY A 275 -2.83 5.27 -9.55
C GLY A 275 -3.41 4.44 -8.41
N SER A 276 -3.07 3.14 -8.39
CA SER A 276 -3.50 2.23 -7.33
C SER A 276 -2.35 1.35 -6.82
N GLN A 277 -2.56 0.68 -5.68
CA GLN A 277 -1.59 -0.26 -5.09
C GLN A 277 -1.02 -1.27 -6.09
N THR A 278 -1.84 -1.67 -7.07
CA THR A 278 -1.47 -2.60 -8.15
C THR A 278 -0.31 -2.10 -9.03
N ASP A 279 -0.08 -0.79 -9.06
CA ASP A 279 0.95 -0.13 -9.85
C ASP A 279 2.32 -0.10 -9.16
N ILE A 280 2.36 -0.41 -7.85
CA ILE A 280 3.60 -0.33 -7.04
C ILE A 280 4.67 -1.29 -7.56
N PRO A 281 4.40 -2.58 -7.82
CA PRO A 281 5.42 -3.48 -8.34
C PRO A 281 6.00 -3.03 -9.67
N THR A 282 5.14 -2.68 -10.63
CA THR A 282 5.55 -2.20 -11.96
C THR A 282 6.41 -0.95 -11.84
N SER A 283 6.01 0.01 -11.00
CA SER A 283 6.76 1.25 -10.77
C SER A 283 8.13 1.00 -10.12
N ILE A 284 8.22 0.13 -9.11
CA ILE A 284 9.50 -0.24 -8.47
C ILE A 284 10.40 -0.91 -9.50
N LEU A 285 9.93 -1.96 -10.16
CA LEU A 285 10.72 -2.74 -11.11
C LEU A 285 11.20 -1.90 -12.29
N SER A 286 10.37 -0.98 -12.80
CA SER A 286 10.76 -0.03 -13.84
C SER A 286 11.93 0.85 -13.40
N GLN A 287 11.92 1.37 -12.16
CA GLN A 287 13.04 2.16 -11.62
C GLN A 287 14.34 1.36 -11.43
N LEU A 288 14.24 0.03 -11.33
CA LEU A 288 15.37 -0.89 -11.23
C LEU A 288 15.80 -1.45 -12.61
N ASN A 289 15.20 -1.00 -13.71
CA ASN A 289 15.39 -1.54 -15.06
C ASN A 289 15.11 -3.05 -15.16
N LEU A 290 14.09 -3.53 -14.45
CA LEU A 290 13.64 -4.93 -14.50
C LEU A 290 12.38 -5.06 -15.35
N LYS A 291 12.16 -6.27 -15.89
CA LYS A 291 10.96 -6.60 -16.67
C LYS A 291 9.70 -6.58 -15.81
N THR A 292 8.61 -6.09 -16.39
CA THR A 292 7.31 -5.93 -15.72
C THR A 292 6.17 -6.71 -16.37
N ASP A 293 6.45 -7.52 -17.40
CA ASP A 293 5.44 -8.16 -18.26
C ASP A 293 4.43 -9.05 -17.51
N GLU A 294 4.85 -9.62 -16.38
CA GLU A 294 3.99 -10.49 -15.55
C GLU A 294 2.96 -9.71 -14.72
N TYR A 295 3.17 -8.41 -14.49
CA TYR A 295 2.28 -7.54 -13.72
C TYR A 295 1.21 -6.92 -14.62
N LYS A 296 0.35 -7.77 -15.20
CA LYS A 296 -0.66 -7.41 -16.21
C LYS A 296 -1.64 -6.30 -15.81
N PHE A 297 -1.78 -6.05 -14.51
CA PHE A 297 -2.73 -5.10 -13.94
C PHE A 297 -2.08 -3.83 -13.35
N GLY A 298 -0.75 -3.71 -13.42
CA GLY A 298 -0.02 -2.54 -12.94
C GLY A 298 0.61 -1.72 -14.06
N LYS A 299 0.70 -0.41 -13.88
CA LYS A 299 1.44 0.51 -14.75
C LYS A 299 2.63 1.17 -14.05
N ASP A 300 3.54 1.76 -14.83
CA ASP A 300 4.61 2.58 -14.28
C ASP A 300 4.10 4.00 -14.03
N LEU A 301 3.95 4.36 -12.75
CA LEU A 301 3.47 5.69 -12.32
C LEU A 301 4.44 6.83 -12.69
N PHE A 302 5.66 6.51 -13.12
CA PHE A 302 6.65 7.49 -13.58
C PHE A 302 6.77 7.55 -15.10
N ASN A 303 6.00 6.75 -15.84
CA ASN A 303 5.88 6.87 -17.28
C ASN A 303 4.76 7.86 -17.63
N LYS A 304 5.10 8.92 -18.36
CA LYS A 304 4.15 9.97 -18.78
C LYS A 304 3.05 9.48 -19.71
N GLN A 305 3.26 8.34 -20.39
CA GLN A 305 2.27 7.73 -21.27
C GLN A 305 1.33 6.77 -20.53
N SER A 306 1.56 6.50 -19.24
CA SER A 306 0.69 5.59 -18.49
C SER A 306 -0.70 6.18 -18.33
N GLU A 307 -1.69 5.37 -18.70
CA GLU A 307 -3.12 5.67 -18.53
C GLU A 307 -3.44 6.06 -17.09
N SER A 308 -4.12 7.20 -16.89
CA SER A 308 -4.54 7.70 -15.58
C SER A 308 -5.90 7.11 -15.21
N PHE A 309 -5.90 6.06 -14.39
CA PHE A 309 -7.13 5.45 -13.89
C PHE A 309 -6.93 4.70 -12.57
N VAL A 310 -8.04 4.43 -11.89
CA VAL A 310 -8.17 3.59 -10.70
C VAL A 310 -9.26 2.56 -10.91
N PHE A 311 -9.06 1.35 -10.40
CA PHE A 311 -10.10 0.37 -10.18
C PHE A 311 -10.09 -0.04 -8.71
N TYR A 312 -11.26 -0.07 -8.07
CA TYR A 312 -11.43 -0.65 -6.74
C TYR A 312 -12.68 -1.50 -6.64
N ASP A 313 -12.67 -2.49 -5.75
CA ASP A 313 -13.87 -3.28 -5.42
C ASP A 313 -14.47 -2.89 -4.07
N PHE A 314 -15.80 -3.01 -3.97
CA PHE A 314 -16.54 -2.84 -2.73
C PHE A 314 -17.66 -3.87 -2.65
N ASN A 315 -17.87 -4.54 -1.52
CA ASN A 315 -18.95 -5.53 -1.34
C ASN A 315 -19.13 -6.47 -2.55
N ASN A 316 -20.14 -6.20 -3.38
CA ASN A 316 -20.37 -6.83 -4.67
C ASN A 316 -20.51 -5.78 -5.79
N GLY A 317 -19.52 -4.92 -5.96
CA GLY A 317 -19.48 -3.84 -6.94
C GLY A 317 -18.05 -3.35 -7.18
N PHE A 318 -17.90 -2.35 -8.04
CA PHE A 318 -16.61 -1.72 -8.31
C PHE A 318 -16.72 -0.24 -8.59
N GLY A 319 -15.64 0.49 -8.31
CA GLY A 319 -15.41 1.83 -8.83
C GLY A 319 -14.35 1.81 -9.94
N PHE A 320 -14.53 2.65 -10.94
CA PHE A 320 -13.58 2.93 -12.00
C PHE A 320 -13.50 4.44 -12.21
N LEU A 321 -12.33 5.01 -11.96
CA LEU A 321 -12.09 6.46 -12.06
C LEU A 321 -11.04 6.71 -13.13
N THR A 322 -11.25 7.74 -13.95
CA THR A 322 -10.27 8.30 -14.89
C THR A 322 -10.15 9.80 -14.65
N ASP A 323 -9.31 10.50 -15.41
CA ASP A 323 -9.22 11.96 -15.36
C ASP A 323 -10.54 12.66 -15.73
N THR A 324 -11.45 11.95 -16.41
CA THR A 324 -12.72 12.53 -16.88
C THR A 324 -13.96 11.86 -16.33
N THR A 325 -13.89 10.58 -15.95
CA THR A 325 -15.09 9.76 -15.63
C THR A 325 -15.00 9.19 -14.22
N ILE A 326 -16.11 9.25 -13.49
CA ILE A 326 -16.30 8.47 -12.26
C ILE A 326 -17.46 7.51 -12.48
N GLN A 327 -17.18 6.21 -12.41
CA GLN A 327 -18.18 5.15 -12.46
C GLN A 327 -18.12 4.33 -11.18
N VAL A 328 -19.25 4.19 -10.48
CA VAL A 328 -19.38 3.22 -9.38
C VAL A 328 -20.57 2.33 -9.68
N PHE A 329 -20.34 1.05 -9.89
CA PHE A 329 -21.35 0.08 -10.31
C PHE A 329 -21.60 -0.98 -9.23
N ASP A 330 -22.87 -1.20 -8.89
CA ASP A 330 -23.32 -2.22 -7.96
C ASP A 330 -23.83 -3.44 -8.74
N ASN A 331 -23.20 -4.61 -8.58
CA ASN A 331 -23.58 -5.82 -9.31
C ASN A 331 -24.90 -6.44 -8.82
N ASN A 332 -25.32 -6.18 -7.58
CA ASN A 332 -26.62 -6.63 -7.07
C ASN A 332 -27.75 -5.84 -7.73
N GLN A 333 -27.60 -4.51 -7.77
CA GLN A 333 -28.60 -3.61 -8.37
C GLN A 333 -28.49 -3.52 -9.89
N LYS A 334 -27.37 -4.00 -10.47
CA LYS A 334 -27.05 -3.96 -11.90
C LYS A 334 -27.11 -2.54 -12.49
N LYS A 335 -26.74 -1.51 -11.71
CA LYS A 335 -26.75 -0.11 -12.13
C LYS A 335 -25.54 0.66 -11.58
N ASN A 336 -25.23 1.79 -12.21
CA ASN A 336 -24.33 2.77 -11.62
C ASN A 336 -25.04 3.44 -10.43
N ILE A 337 -24.34 3.55 -9.30
CA ILE A 337 -24.79 4.25 -8.09
C ILE A 337 -24.08 5.59 -7.89
N ILE A 338 -22.93 5.79 -8.55
CA ILE A 338 -22.32 7.10 -8.80
C ILE A 338 -21.91 7.13 -10.27
N GLU A 339 -22.18 8.24 -10.94
CA GLU A 339 -21.94 8.44 -12.36
C GLU A 339 -21.66 9.93 -12.64
N GLU A 340 -20.44 10.26 -13.05
CA GLU A 340 -20.05 11.62 -13.41
C GLU A 340 -19.36 11.66 -14.78
N ASN A 341 -19.70 12.68 -15.58
CA ASN A 341 -19.04 13.02 -16.85
C ASN A 341 -18.89 11.85 -17.84
N MET A 342 -19.98 11.12 -18.05
CA MET A 342 -19.94 9.85 -18.78
C MET A 342 -19.61 9.99 -20.25
N THR A 343 -18.46 9.43 -20.60
CA THR A 343 -17.98 9.25 -21.97
C THR A 343 -18.09 7.77 -22.39
N SER A 344 -17.50 7.40 -23.53
CA SER A 344 -17.33 5.99 -23.93
C SER A 344 -16.53 5.16 -22.93
N GLU A 345 -15.75 5.80 -22.04
CA GLU A 345 -14.94 5.16 -21.00
C GLU A 345 -15.76 4.37 -19.98
N LYS A 346 -17.08 4.60 -19.89
CA LYS A 346 -17.99 3.86 -18.99
C LYS A 346 -18.02 2.34 -19.13
N TYR A 347 -17.54 1.83 -20.27
CA TYR A 347 -17.46 0.40 -20.50
C TYR A 347 -16.13 -0.18 -20.00
N PHE A 348 -15.12 0.65 -19.72
CA PHE A 348 -13.80 0.21 -19.27
C PHE A 348 -13.84 -0.43 -17.90
N GLY A 349 -14.61 0.09 -16.93
CA GLY A 349 -14.75 -0.54 -15.62
C GLY A 349 -15.33 -1.96 -15.70
N LYS A 350 -16.38 -2.16 -16.50
CA LYS A 350 -16.97 -3.50 -16.74
C LYS A 350 -16.01 -4.42 -17.49
N ALA A 351 -15.31 -3.91 -18.51
CA ALA A 351 -14.32 -4.67 -19.26
C ALA A 351 -13.12 -5.08 -18.38
N TYR A 352 -12.67 -4.18 -17.49
CA TYR A 352 -11.63 -4.46 -16.51
C TYR A 352 -12.07 -5.57 -15.56
N MET A 353 -13.27 -5.46 -14.97
CA MET A 353 -13.84 -6.48 -14.10
C MET A 353 -13.95 -7.84 -14.81
N GLN A 354 -14.45 -7.87 -16.05
CA GLN A 354 -14.55 -9.10 -16.83
C GLN A 354 -13.18 -9.73 -17.08
N HIS A 355 -12.18 -8.92 -17.43
CA HIS A 355 -10.83 -9.39 -17.67
C HIS A 355 -10.18 -9.94 -16.38
N LEU A 356 -10.31 -9.21 -15.27
CA LEU A 356 -9.86 -9.64 -13.96
C LEU A 356 -10.51 -10.97 -13.56
N MET A 357 -11.81 -11.11 -13.80
CA MET A 357 -12.51 -12.35 -13.46
C MET A 357 -12.11 -13.53 -14.33
N ASN A 358 -11.88 -13.32 -15.62
CA ASN A 358 -11.35 -14.35 -16.52
C ASN A 358 -9.94 -14.78 -16.11
N ASP A 359 -9.06 -13.83 -15.78
CA ASP A 359 -7.70 -14.14 -15.30
C ASP A 359 -7.76 -14.90 -13.97
N PHE A 360 -8.59 -14.48 -13.02
CA PHE A 360 -8.81 -15.19 -11.75
C PHE A 360 -9.32 -16.63 -11.95
N ILE A 361 -10.25 -16.87 -12.87
CA ILE A 361 -10.77 -18.21 -13.17
C ILE A 361 -9.69 -19.09 -13.83
N SER A 362 -8.84 -18.50 -14.68
CA SER A 362 -7.80 -19.23 -15.42
C SER A 362 -6.57 -19.60 -14.59
N LYS A 363 -6.30 -18.84 -13.52
CA LYS A 363 -5.37 -19.26 -12.47
C LYS A 363 -5.97 -20.44 -11.73
#